data_AF-A0A6B3EMM7-F1
#
_entry.id   AF-A0A6B3EMM7-F1
#
_cell.length_a   1.000
_cell.length_b   1.000
_cell.length_c   1.000
_cell.angle_alpha   90.00
_cell.angle_beta   90.00
_cell.angle_gamma   90.00
#
_symmetry.space_group_name_H-M   'P 1'
#
loop_
_entity.id
_entity.type
_entity.pdbx_description
1 polymer ?
#
loop_
_entity_poly.entity_id
_entity_poly.type
_entity_poly.pdbx_seq_one_letter_code
_entity_poly.pdbx_strand_id
1 'polypeptide(L)'
;DNPEMLLLVVLGLTVLVAGVAAELQVSAAVGAFLVGIALSGEVAEGAHNLLAPLRDLFAAVFFVFFGLSTNPADIPPVFLTALLLAVVTVLTKIATGWYAARRAGVQ
;
A
#
# COMPACT_ATOMS: atom_id res chain seq x y z
N ASP A 1 -6.36 18.83 23.39
CA ASP A 1 -6.28 17.72 22.42
C ASP A 1 -5.33 18.09 21.30
N ASN A 2 -4.23 17.35 21.15
CA ASN A 2 -3.12 17.75 20.29
C ASN A 2 -3.08 16.83 19.05
N PRO A 3 -3.81 17.16 17.97
CA PRO A 3 -3.92 16.32 16.77
C PRO A 3 -2.57 15.93 16.16
N GLU A 4 -1.58 16.81 16.26
CA GLU A 4 -0.21 16.57 15.80
C GLU A 4 0.48 15.43 16.57
N MET A 5 0.24 15.34 17.89
CA MET A 5 0.80 14.29 18.73
C MET A 5 0.19 12.93 18.37
N LEU A 6 -1.13 12.89 18.12
CA LEU A 6 -1.80 11.67 17.65
C LEU A 6 -1.25 11.21 16.31
N LEU A 7 -1.06 12.13 15.36
CA LEU A 7 -0.43 11.82 14.07
C LEU A 7 0.95 11.22 14.25
N LEU A 8 1.82 11.86 15.05
CA LEU A 8 3.18 11.39 15.27
C LEU A 8 3.23 10.02 15.94
N VAL A 9 2.34 9.76 16.90
CA VAL A 9 2.21 8.46 17.57
C VAL A 9 1.74 7.38 16.59
N VAL A 10 0.70 7.66 15.81
CA VAL A 10 0.15 6.70 14.82
C VAL A 10 1.17 6.41 13.74
N LEU A 11 1.86 7.43 13.22
CA LEU A 11 2.90 7.28 12.21
C LEU A 11 4.08 6.48 12.78
N GLY A 12 4.58 6.83 13.96
CA GLY A 12 5.69 6.13 14.61
C GLY A 12 5.38 4.67 14.90
N LEU A 13 4.19 4.36 15.40
CA LEU A 13 3.74 2.99 15.66
C LEU A 13 3.57 2.20 14.35
N THR A 14 3.02 2.83 13.31
CA THR A 14 2.87 2.21 11.99
C THR A 14 4.23 1.87 11.39
N VAL A 15 5.20 2.78 11.43
CA VAL A 15 6.56 2.54 10.93
C VAL A 15 7.27 1.46 11.74
N LEU A 16 7.12 1.45 13.07
CA LEU A 16 7.70 0.43 13.95
C LEU A 16 7.17 -0.97 13.60
N VAL A 17 5.84 -1.13 13.53
CA VAL A 17 5.21 -2.42 13.22
C VAL A 17 5.50 -2.85 11.78
N ALA A 18 5.52 -1.92 10.83
CA ALA A 18 5.91 -2.20 9.45
C ALA A 18 7.36 -2.70 9.34
N GLY A 19 8.29 -2.10 10.12
CA GLY A 19 9.68 -2.55 10.19
C GLY A 19 9.82 -3.95 10.77
N VAL A 20 9.13 -4.23 11.88
CA VAL A 20 9.10 -5.58 12.47
C VAL A 20 8.49 -6.60 11.50
N ALA A 21 7.42 -6.24 10.79
CA ALA A 21 6.81 -7.11 9.79
C ALA A 21 7.81 -7.44 8.66
N ALA A 22 8.55 -6.45 8.16
CA ALA A 22 9.55 -6.65 7.13
C ALA A 22 10.70 -7.58 7.57
N GLU A 23 11.18 -7.44 8.80
CA GLU A 23 12.20 -8.34 9.40
C GLU A 23 11.71 -9.79 9.47
N LEU A 24 10.44 -9.99 9.80
CA LEU A 24 9.81 -11.31 9.86
C LEU A 24 9.45 -11.89 8.47
N GLN A 25 9.92 -11.29 7.36
CA GLN A 25 9.57 -11.66 5.99
C GLN A 25 8.05 -11.55 5.68
N VAL A 26 7.32 -10.78 6.50
CA VAL A 26 5.91 -10.45 6.28
C VAL A 26 5.84 -9.10 5.57
N SER A 27 4.81 -8.90 4.73
CA SER A 27 4.63 -7.63 4.05
C SER A 27 4.44 -6.46 5.04
N ALA A 28 5.26 -5.42 4.90
CA ALA A 28 5.15 -4.18 5.69
C ALA A 28 3.75 -3.55 5.58
N ALA A 29 3.09 -3.67 4.42
CA ALA A 29 1.72 -3.19 4.22
C ALA A 29 0.70 -3.94 5.10
N VAL A 30 0.92 -5.24 5.35
CA VAL A 30 0.08 -6.03 6.26
C VAL A 30 0.28 -5.58 7.70
N GLY A 31 1.53 -5.32 8.12
CA GLY A 31 1.85 -4.78 9.44
C GLY A 31 1.16 -3.42 9.69
N ALA A 32 1.27 -2.49 8.74
CA ALA A 32 0.61 -1.20 8.80
C ALA A 32 -0.93 -1.31 8.83
N PHE A 33 -1.49 -2.27 8.10
CA PHE A 33 -2.94 -2.53 8.10
C PHE A 33 -3.44 -3.01 9.47
N LEU A 34 -2.70 -3.89 10.15
CA LEU A 34 -3.04 -4.34 11.51
C LEU A 34 -3.04 -3.19 12.52
N VAL A 35 -2.09 -2.25 12.38
CA VAL A 35 -2.06 -1.01 13.17
C VAL A 35 -3.31 -0.17 12.93
N GLY A 36 -3.72 -0.01 11.66
CA GLY A 36 -4.94 0.71 11.30
C GLY A 36 -6.20 0.10 11.93
N ILE A 37 -6.31 -1.22 11.99
CA ILE A 37 -7.42 -1.91 12.66
C ILE A 37 -7.36 -1.68 14.18
N ALA A 38 -6.17 -1.76 14.79
CA ALA A 38 -6.01 -1.58 16.24
C ALA A 38 -6.38 -0.15 16.72
N LEU A 39 -6.33 0.84 15.83
CA LEU A 39 -6.62 2.25 16.12
C LEU A 39 -8.03 2.70 15.71
N SER A 40 -8.88 1.80 15.20
CA SER A 40 -10.21 2.16 14.67
C SER A 40 -11.17 2.65 15.78
N GLY A 41 -11.85 3.79 15.58
CA GLY A 41 -12.76 4.44 16.55
C GLY A 41 -12.85 5.95 16.35
N GLU A 42 -13.25 6.73 17.37
CA GLU A 42 -13.31 8.21 17.33
C GLU A 42 -11.94 8.87 17.02
N VAL A 43 -10.84 8.17 17.31
CA VAL A 43 -9.46 8.55 16.98
C VAL A 43 -9.22 8.52 15.46
N ALA A 44 -9.93 7.69 14.70
CA ALA A 44 -9.75 7.53 13.26
C ALA A 44 -10.25 8.74 12.46
N GLU A 45 -11.37 9.35 12.86
CA GLU A 45 -11.93 10.52 12.15
C GLU A 45 -11.07 11.77 12.32
N GLY A 46 -10.57 12.02 13.54
CA GLY A 46 -9.63 13.10 13.80
C GLY A 46 -8.28 12.91 13.08
N ALA A 47 -7.83 11.67 12.93
CA ALA A 47 -6.58 11.34 12.24
C ALA A 47 -6.73 11.36 10.71
N HIS A 48 -7.91 11.04 10.15
CA HIS A 48 -8.08 10.88 8.71
C HIS A 48 -7.70 12.11 7.90
N ASN A 49 -8.19 13.29 8.31
CA ASN A 49 -7.93 14.55 7.64
C ASN A 49 -6.44 14.96 7.68
N LEU A 50 -5.70 14.48 8.69
CA LEU A 50 -4.28 14.76 8.86
C LEU A 50 -3.39 13.72 8.17
N LEU A 51 -3.88 12.47 8.07
CA LEU A 51 -3.18 11.37 7.43
C LEU A 51 -3.32 11.38 5.90
N ALA A 52 -4.42 11.94 5.37
CA ALA A 52 -4.63 11.99 3.92
C ALA A 52 -3.50 12.75 3.17
N PRO A 53 -3.08 13.97 3.59
CA PRO A 53 -1.93 14.65 2.99
C PRO A 53 -0.62 13.86 3.11
N LEU A 54 -0.41 13.18 4.24
CA LEU A 54 0.78 12.36 4.46
C LEU A 54 0.81 11.14 3.55
N ARG A 55 -0.32 10.45 3.37
CA ARG A 55 -0.45 9.34 2.42
C ARG A 55 -0.07 9.79 1.01
N ASP A 56 -0.55 10.95 0.59
CA ASP A 56 -0.29 11.48 -0.74
C ASP A 56 1.19 11.88 -0.90
N LEU A 57 1.79 12.48 0.14
CA LEU A 57 3.22 12.74 0.18
C LEU A 57 4.05 11.46 0.13
N PHE A 58 3.72 10.45 0.94
CA PHE A 58 4.41 9.15 0.92
C PHE A 58 4.26 8.46 -0.44
N ALA A 59 3.09 8.54 -1.08
CA ALA A 59 2.90 8.03 -2.43
C ALA A 59 3.79 8.77 -3.45
N ALA A 60 3.81 10.11 -3.40
CA ALA A 60 4.66 10.91 -4.28
C ALA A 60 6.15 10.59 -4.09
N VAL A 61 6.62 10.57 -2.84
CA VAL A 61 8.01 10.23 -2.49
C VAL A 61 8.33 8.80 -2.93
N PHE A 62 7.45 7.83 -2.65
CA PHE A 62 7.61 6.44 -3.08
C PHE A 62 7.78 6.34 -4.60
N PHE A 63 6.89 6.96 -5.38
CA PHE A 63 6.97 6.90 -6.84
C PHE A 63 8.18 7.64 -7.41
N VAL A 64 8.59 8.76 -6.81
CA VAL A 64 9.82 9.47 -7.20
C VAL A 64 11.06 8.62 -6.93
N PHE A 65 11.22 8.08 -5.73
CA PHE A 65 12.37 7.22 -5.41
C PHE A 65 12.38 5.94 -6.23
N PHE A 66 11.22 5.32 -6.45
CA PHE A 66 11.09 4.15 -7.31
C PHE A 66 11.50 4.47 -8.76
N GLY A 67 11.02 5.59 -9.30
CA GLY A 67 11.37 6.05 -10.63
C GLY A 67 12.85 6.37 -10.79
N LEU A 68 13.45 7.07 -9.83
CA LEU A 68 14.88 7.43 -9.85
C LEU A 68 15.79 6.23 -9.62
N SER A 69 15.37 5.25 -8.82
CA SER A 69 16.12 3.99 -8.60
C SER A 69 16.05 3.03 -9.79
N THR A 70 15.09 3.24 -10.69
CA THR A 70 14.91 2.39 -11.87
C THR A 70 15.74 2.93 -13.03
N ASN A 71 16.75 2.15 -13.45
CA ASN A 71 17.54 2.50 -14.62
C ASN A 71 16.73 2.28 -15.91
N PRO A 72 16.44 3.33 -16.70
CA PRO A 72 15.63 3.21 -17.91
C PRO A 72 16.31 2.36 -18.99
N ALA A 73 17.64 2.22 -18.95
CA ALA A 73 18.38 1.40 -19.92
C ALA A 73 18.12 -0.11 -19.75
N ASP A 74 17.63 -0.55 -18.59
CA ASP A 74 17.35 -1.95 -18.31
C ASP A 74 15.95 -2.37 -18.80
N ILE A 75 15.12 -1.41 -19.24
CA ILE A 75 13.71 -1.64 -19.65
C ILE A 75 13.60 -2.30 -21.04
N PRO A 76 14.28 -1.83 -22.12
CA PRO A 76 14.07 -2.37 -23.47
C PRO A 76 14.27 -3.89 -23.61
N PRO A 77 15.31 -4.51 -23.01
CA PRO A 77 15.53 -5.95 -23.14
C PRO A 77 14.40 -6.81 -22.55
N VAL A 78 13.73 -6.33 -21.49
CA VAL A 78 12.70 -7.09 -20.76
C VAL A 78 11.27 -6.65 -21.10
N PHE A 79 11.11 -5.63 -21.93
CA PHE A 79 9.81 -5.00 -22.21
C PHE A 79 8.75 -6.00 -22.70
N LEU A 80 9.13 -6.90 -23.62
CA LEU A 80 8.19 -7.90 -24.15
C LEU A 80 7.73 -8.88 -23.07
N THR A 81 8.66 -9.37 -22.24
CA THR A 81 8.36 -10.26 -21.11
C THR A 81 7.48 -9.56 -20.06
N ALA A 82 7.80 -8.30 -19.74
CA ALA A 82 7.03 -7.49 -18.81
C ALA A 82 5.60 -7.26 -19.31
N LEU A 83 5.42 -6.96 -20.61
CA LEU A 83 4.11 -6.78 -21.22
C LEU A 83 3.27 -8.07 -21.16
N LEU A 84 3.88 -9.23 -21.47
CA LEU A 84 3.21 -10.52 -21.37
C LEU A 84 2.76 -10.79 -19.93
N LEU A 85 3.65 -10.60 -18.95
CA LEU A 85 3.32 -10.77 -17.53
C LEU A 85 2.22 -9.80 -17.09
N ALA A 86 2.23 -8.55 -17.56
CA ALA A 86 1.19 -7.58 -17.27
C ALA A 86 -0.17 -8.05 -17.80
N VAL A 87 -0.25 -8.49 -19.06
CA VAL A 87 -1.48 -9.01 -19.67
C VAL A 87 -1.99 -10.23 -18.89
N VAL A 88 -1.13 -11.20 -18.61
CA VAL A 88 -1.51 -12.42 -17.87
C VAL A 88 -2.00 -12.06 -16.46
N THR A 89 -1.34 -11.14 -15.76
CA THR A 89 -1.72 -10.70 -14.42
C THR A 89 -3.07 -10.00 -14.42
N VAL A 90 -3.28 -9.08 -15.37
CA VAL A 90 -4.55 -8.35 -15.53
C VAL A 90 -5.70 -9.32 -15.81
N LEU A 91 -5.53 -10.21 -16.80
CA LEU A 91 -6.56 -11.20 -17.13
C LEU A 91 -6.87 -12.12 -15.95
N THR A 92 -5.85 -12.58 -15.23
CA THR A 92 -6.04 -13.46 -14.07
C THR A 92 -6.75 -12.74 -12.93
N LYS A 93 -6.38 -11.47 -12.65
CA LYS A 93 -7.05 -10.65 -11.62
C LYS A 93 -8.51 -10.37 -11.96
N ILE A 94 -8.80 -10.05 -13.23
CA ILE A 94 -10.18 -9.85 -13.69
C ILE A 94 -10.97 -11.15 -13.61
N ALA A 95 -10.43 -12.26 -14.11
CA ALA A 95 -11.13 -13.55 -14.13
C ALA A 95 -11.43 -14.05 -12.70
N THR A 96 -10.45 -13.98 -11.80
CA THR A 96 -10.64 -14.38 -10.39
C THR A 96 -11.57 -13.44 -9.64
N GLY A 97 -11.49 -12.13 -9.89
CA GLY A 97 -12.41 -11.14 -9.34
C GLY A 97 -13.85 -11.38 -9.79
N TRP A 98 -14.07 -11.59 -11.09
CA TRP A 98 -15.39 -11.89 -11.65
C TRP A 98 -15.95 -13.21 -11.13
N TYR A 99 -15.13 -14.25 -11.05
CA TYR A 99 -15.53 -15.54 -10.48
C TYR A 99 -15.94 -15.40 -9.01
N ALA A 100 -15.16 -14.68 -8.21
CA ALA A 100 -15.46 -14.44 -6.79
C ALA A 100 -16.74 -13.62 -6.61
N ALA A 101 -16.92 -12.53 -7.38
CA ALA A 101 -18.10 -11.68 -7.35
C ALA A 101 -19.37 -12.46 -7.75
N ARG A 102 -19.28 -13.24 -8.83
CA ARG A 102 -20.37 -14.11 -9.28
C ARG A 102 -20.75 -15.15 -8.23
N ARG A 103 -19.76 -15.75 -7.54
CA ARG A 103 -20.00 -16.69 -6.43
C ARG A 103 -20.60 -16.01 -5.20
N ALA A 104 -20.26 -14.75 -4.95
CA ALA A 104 -20.82 -13.94 -3.87
C ALA A 104 -22.23 -13.39 -4.18
N GLY A 105 -22.76 -13.62 -5.39
CA GLY A 105 -24.09 -13.15 -5.81
C GLY A 105 -24.15 -11.65 -6.10
N VAL A 106 -23.00 -10.98 -6.22
CA VAL A 106 -22.89 -9.57 -6.55
C VAL A 106 -22.67 -9.49 -8.07
N GLN A 107 -23.74 -9.30 -8.83
CA GLN A 107 -23.73 -9.05 -10.27
C GLN A 107 -24.51 -7.77 -10.56
#